data_AF-A0A2S8NYT4-F1
#
_entry.id   AF-A0A2S8NYT4-F1
#
_cell.length_a   1.000
_cell.length_b   1.000
_cell.length_c   1.000
_cell.angle_alpha   90.00
_cell.angle_beta   90.00
_cell.angle_gamma   90.00
#
_symmetry.space_group_name_H-M   'P 1'
#
loop_
_entity.id
_entity.type
_entity.pdbx_description
1 polymer ?
#
loop_
_entity_poly.entity_id
_entity_poly.type
_entity_poly.pdbx_seq_one_letter_code
_entity_poly.pdbx_strand_id
1 'polypeptide(L)' 'MRSLLTRYKAGHSSHEFKVYVFQSSTLKRFVVIEIILGTLVYNVALYLSHNELIAGMGSWAGTEGLKRLPLVFRRIAGF' A
#
# COMPACT_ATOMS: atom_id res chain seq x y z
N MET A 1 11.72 41.63 1.14
CA MET A 1 10.87 40.42 1.33
C MET A 1 10.48 39.67 0.04
N ARG A 2 10.78 40.14 -1.17
CA ARG A 2 10.40 39.44 -2.42
C ARG A 2 11.48 38.51 -3.01
N SER A 3 12.73 38.58 -2.53
CA SER A 3 13.86 37.81 -3.09
C SER A 3 14.00 36.38 -2.53
N LEU A 4 13.39 36.07 -1.39
CA LEU A 4 13.44 34.73 -0.79
C LEU A 4 12.40 33.79 -1.41
N LEU A 5 11.24 34.31 -1.82
CA LEU A 5 10.17 33.53 -2.45
C LEU A 5 10.52 33.04 -3.86
N THR A 6 11.33 33.80 -4.60
CA THR A 6 11.79 33.41 -5.93
C THR A 6 12.82 32.27 -5.90
N ARG A 7 13.59 32.11 -4.82
CA ARG A 7 14.50 30.97 -4.65
C ARG A 7 13.77 29.65 -4.36
N TYR A 8 12.67 29.67 -3.60
CA TYR A 8 11.93 28.44 -3.29
C TYR A 8 11.24 27.86 -4.54
N LYS A 9 10.78 28.73 -5.45
CA LYS A 9 10.11 28.32 -6.70
C LYS A 9 11.08 27.85 -7.80
N ALA A 10 12.39 28.09 -7.65
CA ALA A 10 13.41 27.70 -8.62
C ALA A 10 13.97 26.27 -8.40
N GLY A 11 13.58 25.59 -7.32
CA GLY A 11 14.09 24.27 -6.94
C GLY A 11 13.19 23.08 -7.29
N HIS A 12 12.10 23.28 -8.03
CA HIS A 12 11.19 22.20 -8.42
C HIS A 12 11.48 21.75 -9.86
N SER A 13 12.64 21.15 -10.08
CA SER A 13 12.88 20.38 -11.30
C SER A 13 12.07 19.08 -11.19
N SER A 14 10.82 19.10 -11.68
CA SER A 14 9.88 17.97 -11.60
C SER A 14 10.26 16.74 -12.46
N HIS A 15 11.50 16.66 -12.94
CA HIS A 15 11.96 15.65 -13.91
C HIS A 15 13.21 14.89 -13.43
N GLU A 16 13.35 14.61 -12.15
CA GLU A 16 14.33 13.62 -11.69
C GLU A 16 13.78 12.20 -11.93
N PHE A 17 14.38 11.48 -12.88
CA PHE A 17 14.07 10.07 -13.14
C PHE A 17 14.55 9.21 -11.96
N LYS A 18 13.62 8.82 -11.09
CA LYS A 18 13.90 7.96 -9.93
C LYS A 18 13.86 6.50 -10.33
N VAL A 19 15.03 5.85 -10.30
CA VAL A 19 15.14 4.40 -10.49
C VAL A 19 15.09 3.72 -9.13
N TYR A 20 14.06 2.91 -8.92
CA TYR A 20 13.96 2.04 -7.75
C TYR A 20 14.42 0.64 -8.12
N VAL A 21 15.53 0.20 -7.53
CA VAL A 21 16.03 -1.17 -7.70
C VAL A 21 15.45 -2.02 -6.56
N PHE A 22 14.52 -2.90 -6.89
CA PHE A 22 13.99 -3.88 -5.95
C PHE A 22 14.63 -5.23 -6.16
N GLN A 23 14.95 -5.92 -5.07
CA GLN A 23 15.41 -7.29 -5.16
C GLN A 23 14.26 -8.19 -5.67
N SER A 24 14.53 -9.05 -6.65
CA SER A 24 13.53 -9.92 -7.25
C SER A 24 12.90 -10.90 -6.24
N SER A 25 13.66 -11.31 -5.22
CA SER A 25 13.18 -12.12 -4.09
C SER A 25 12.10 -11.41 -3.27
N THR A 26 12.27 -10.10 -3.04
CA THR A 26 11.30 -9.27 -2.32
C THR A 26 10.01 -9.13 -3.11
N LEU A 27 10.09 -8.94 -4.43
CA LEU A 27 8.93 -8.90 -5.30
C LEU A 27 8.17 -10.23 -5.30
N LYS A 28 8.90 -11.34 -5.43
CA LYS A 28 8.31 -12.70 -5.38
C LYS A 28 7.62 -12.94 -4.04
N ARG A 29 8.27 -12.60 -2.93
CA ARG A 29 7.66 -12.75 -1.59
C ARG A 29 6.43 -11.88 -1.43
N PHE A 30 6.45 -10.64 -1.93
CA PHE A 30 5.29 -9.75 -1.93
C PHE A 30 4.12 -10.33 -2.74
N VAL A 31 4.36 -10.77 -3.96
CA VAL A 31 3.33 -11.35 -4.85
C VAL A 31 2.76 -12.64 -4.27
N VAL A 32 3.61 -13.54 -3.77
CA VAL A 32 3.15 -14.81 -3.17
C VAL A 32 2.29 -14.54 -1.94
N ILE A 33 2.70 -13.63 -1.06
CA ILE A 33 1.92 -13.27 0.12
C ILE A 33 0.60 -12.60 -0.27
N GLU A 34 0.59 -11.70 -1.26
CA GLU A 34 -0.64 -11.06 -1.73
C GLU A 34 -1.61 -12.05 -2.37
N ILE A 35 -1.13 -13.00 -3.17
CA ILE A 35 -2.00 -14.01 -3.77
C ILE A 35 -2.59 -14.89 -2.66
N ILE A 36 -1.77 -15.42 -1.75
CA ILE A 36 -2.25 -16.31 -0.69
C ILE A 36 -3.21 -15.59 0.25
N LEU A 37 -2.82 -14.42 0.76
CA LEU A 37 -3.62 -13.64 1.70
C LEU A 37 -4.87 -13.08 1.01
N GLY A 38 -4.74 -12.59 -0.23
CA GLY A 38 -5.83 -12.12 -1.06
C GLY A 38 -6.85 -13.22 -1.31
N THR A 39 -6.44 -14.43 -1.68
CA THR A 39 -7.38 -15.56 -1.85
C THR A 39 -8.09 -15.93 -0.54
N LEU A 40 -7.40 -15.91 0.59
CA LEU A 40 -8.01 -16.15 1.90
C LEU A 40 -9.07 -15.09 2.24
N VAL A 41 -8.72 -13.80 2.13
CA VAL A 41 -9.65 -12.70 2.43
C VAL A 41 -10.81 -12.68 1.43
N TYR A 42 -10.54 -12.94 0.14
CA TYR A 42 -11.57 -13.04 -0.90
C TYR A 42 -12.59 -14.13 -0.58
N ASN A 43 -12.15 -15.34 -0.23
CA ASN A 43 -13.07 -16.43 0.09
C ASN A 43 -13.93 -16.13 1.32
N VAL A 44 -13.36 -15.50 2.34
CA VAL A 44 -14.12 -15.04 3.51
C VAL A 44 -15.13 -13.96 3.11
N ALA A 45 -14.70 -12.97 2.33
CA ALA A 45 -15.57 -11.90 1.88
C ALA A 45 -16.69 -12.42 0.94
N LEU A 46 -16.39 -13.40 0.09
CA LEU A 46 -17.35 -14.06 -0.78
C LEU A 46 -18.37 -14.87 0.02
N TYR A 47 -17.89 -15.61 1.04
CA TYR A 47 -18.78 -16.34 1.95
C TYR A 47 -19.75 -15.42 2.70
N LEU A 48 -19.33 -14.21 3.05
CA LEU A 48 -20.19 -13.25 3.75
C LEU A 48 -21.12 -12.51 2.80
N SER A 49 -20.59 -11.99 1.69
CA SER A 49 -21.32 -11.10 0.79
C SER A 49 -22.09 -11.82 -0.32
N HIS A 50 -21.77 -13.09 -0.59
CA HIS A 50 -22.33 -13.88 -1.70
C HIS A 50 -22.25 -13.16 -3.06
N ASN A 51 -21.31 -12.21 -3.20
CA ASN A 51 -21.18 -11.37 -4.38
C ASN A 51 -19.70 -11.19 -4.72
N GLU A 52 -19.32 -11.59 -5.93
CA GLU A 52 -17.95 -11.58 -6.40
C GLU A 52 -17.34 -10.18 -6.47
N LEU A 53 -18.14 -9.15 -6.78
CA LEU A 53 -17.67 -7.77 -6.85
C LEU A 53 -17.34 -7.22 -5.45
N ILE A 54 -18.24 -7.46 -4.48
CA ILE A 54 -18.04 -7.05 -3.09
C ILE A 54 -16.88 -7.84 -2.48
N ALA A 55 -16.78 -9.13 -2.79
CA ALA A 55 -15.67 -9.97 -2.38
C ALA A 55 -14.34 -9.49 -2.95
N GLY A 56 -14.29 -9.08 -4.21
CA GLY A 56 -13.10 -8.52 -4.84
C GLY A 56 -12.65 -7.22 -4.18
N MET A 57 -13.57 -6.28 -4.01
CA MET A 57 -13.28 -5.00 -3.33
C MET A 57 -12.89 -5.21 -1.85
N GLY A 58 -13.60 -6.10 -1.16
CA GLY A 58 -13.35 -6.44 0.24
C GLY A 58 -12.03 -7.18 0.44
N SER A 59 -11.64 -8.04 -0.50
CA SER A 59 -10.33 -8.67 -0.52
C SER A 59 -9.21 -7.65 -0.59
N TRP A 60 -9.29 -6.70 -1.52
CA TRP A 60 -8.29 -5.66 -1.68
C TRP A 60 -8.21 -4.74 -0.44
N ALA A 61 -9.36 -4.27 0.05
CA ALA A 61 -9.42 -3.46 1.27
C ALA A 61 -8.89 -4.22 2.50
N GLY A 62 -9.18 -5.52 2.59
CA GLY A 62 -8.72 -6.38 3.67
C GLY A 62 -7.21 -6.61 3.66
N THR A 63 -6.59 -6.90 2.51
CA THR A 63 -5.13 -7.10 2.43
C THR A 63 -4.37 -5.81 2.72
N GLU A 64 -4.86 -4.66 2.22
CA GLU A 64 -4.30 -3.35 2.58
C GLU A 64 -4.47 -3.01 4.06
N GLY A 65 -5.63 -3.31 4.64
CA GLY A 65 -5.89 -3.16 6.07
C GLY A 65 -4.94 -4.00 6.92
N LEU A 66 -4.78 -5.28 6.59
CA LEU A 66 -3.89 -6.22 7.28
C LEU A 66 -2.43 -5.76 7.27
N LYS A 67 -1.95 -5.23 6.13
CA LYS A 67 -0.59 -4.67 6.04
C LYS A 67 -0.40 -3.42 6.91
N ARG A 68 -1.45 -2.64 7.15
CA ARG A 68 -1.42 -1.42 7.97
C ARG A 68 -1.63 -1.67 9.46
N LEU A 69 -2.18 -2.83 9.86
CA LEU A 69 -2.41 -3.20 11.26
C LEU A 69 -1.17 -3.06 12.17
N PRO A 70 0.05 -3.50 11.78
CA PRO A 70 1.23 -3.37 12.66
C PRO A 70 1.59 -1.91 12.96
N LEU A 71 1.37 -1.02 12.00
CA LEU A 71 1.62 0.42 12.15
C LEU A 71 0.59 1.06 13.08
N VAL A 72 -0.68 0.68 12.94
CA VAL A 72 -1.77 1.13 13.81
C VAL A 72 -1.57 0.61 15.23
N PHE A 73 -1.20 -0.67 15.38
CA PHE A 73 -0.95 -1.28 16.69
C PHE A 73 0.22 -0.63 17.42
N ARG A 74 1.33 -0.34 16.73
CA ARG A 74 2.44 0.43 17.32
C ARG A 74 2.01 1.82 17.80
N ARG A 75 1.22 2.53 16.99
CA ARG A 75 0.69 3.85 17.36
C ARG A 75 -0.24 3.80 18.57
N ILE A 76 -1.06 2.76 18.72
CA ILE A 76 -1.97 2.59 19.87
C ILE A 76 -1.20 2.15 21.13
N ALA A 77 -0.20 1.28 20.98
CA ALA A 77 0.62 0.77 22.07
C ALA A 77 1.62 1.80 22.65
N GLY A 78 1.74 2.99 22.04
CA GLY A 78 2.58 4.07 22.54
C GLY A 78 4.09 3.86 22.34
N PHE A 79 4.49 3.00 21.38
CA PHE A 79 5.89 2.81 20.97
C PHE A 79 6.28 3.66 19.77
#